data_AF-A0A957BL12-F1
#
_entry.id   AF-A0A957BL12-F1
#
_cell.length_a   1.000
_cell.length_b   1.000
_cell.length_c   1.000
_cell.angle_alpha   90.00
_cell.angle_beta   90.00
_cell.angle_gamma   90.00
#
_symmetry.space_group_name_H-M   'P 1'
#
loop_
_entity.id
_entity.type
_entity.pdbx_description
1 polymer ?
#
loop_
_entity_poly.entity_id
_entity_poly.type
_entity_poly.pdbx_seq_one_letter_code
_entity_poly.pdbx_strand_id
1 'polypeptide(L)'
;MSNGVQVLGTEKLLAALEKIAREIPDKTAAGLYEVGEEIMKNAKANYVPVDLGALRASGYVERRQEGGTFIVEMGFGGSSAPYALIQHENMSFNHTTGGPKYLERPVMERAGSIGRDVANKVRIT
;
A
#
# COMPACT_ATOMS: atom_id res chain seq x y z
N MET A 1 47.44 -6.23 -34.33
CA MET A 1 46.68 -7.32 -33.69
C MET A 1 45.74 -6.68 -32.68
N SER A 2 44.44 -6.64 -32.96
CA SER A 2 43.45 -6.07 -32.03
C SER A 2 43.10 -7.10 -30.96
N ASN A 3 43.53 -6.88 -29.72
CA ASN A 3 43.12 -7.68 -28.57
C ASN A 3 41.65 -7.35 -28.25
N GLY A 4 40.73 -8.07 -28.89
CA GLY A 4 39.31 -7.99 -28.57
C GLY A 4 39.02 -8.79 -27.31
N VAL A 5 38.60 -8.12 -26.24
CA VAL A 5 37.99 -8.78 -25.08
C VAL A 5 36.56 -9.16 -25.45
N GLN A 6 36.23 -10.45 -25.40
CA GLN A 6 34.88 -10.95 -25.69
C GLN A 6 34.10 -11.07 -24.37
N VAL A 7 33.03 -10.29 -24.22
CA VAL A 7 32.11 -10.41 -23.09
C VAL A 7 31.19 -11.61 -23.35
N LEU A 8 31.42 -12.72 -22.65
CA LEU A 8 30.56 -13.90 -22.70
C LEU A 8 29.33 -13.69 -21.81
N GLY A 9 28.13 -13.94 -22.36
CA GLY A 9 26.88 -13.93 -21.58
C GLY A 9 26.03 -12.65 -21.66
N THR A 10 26.38 -11.69 -22.51
CA THR A 10 25.63 -10.44 -22.70
C THR A 10 24.16 -10.69 -23.07
N GLU A 11 23.88 -11.68 -23.91
CA GLU A 11 22.50 -12.03 -24.30
C GLU A 11 21.66 -12.51 -23.11
N LYS A 12 22.24 -13.36 -22.23
CA LYS A 12 21.55 -13.84 -21.03
C LYS A 12 21.33 -12.71 -20.02
N LEU A 13 22.30 -11.81 -19.89
CA LEU A 13 22.17 -10.62 -19.05
C LEU A 13 21.07 -9.69 -19.58
N LEU A 14 21.06 -9.39 -20.88
CA LEU A 14 20.03 -8.57 -21.51
C LEU A 14 18.64 -9.18 -21.33
N ALA A 15 18.48 -10.48 -21.57
CA ALA A 15 17.22 -11.19 -21.35
C ALA A 15 16.75 -11.12 -19.89
N ALA A 16 17.67 -11.20 -18.92
CA ALA A 16 17.35 -11.05 -17.50
C ALA A 16 16.92 -9.62 -17.15
N LEU A 17 17.61 -8.60 -17.67
CA LEU A 17 17.26 -7.20 -17.47
C LEU A 17 15.90 -6.85 -18.10
N GLU A 18 15.61 -7.36 -19.29
CA GLU A 18 14.31 -7.20 -19.92
C GLU A 18 13.19 -7.87 -19.13
N LYS A 19 13.44 -9.06 -18.57
CA LYS A 19 12.49 -9.73 -17.68
C LYS A 19 12.22 -8.88 -16.44
N ILE A 20 13.28 -8.38 -15.80
CA ILE A 20 13.19 -7.47 -14.65
C ILE A 20 12.37 -6.23 -15.00
N ALA A 21 12.66 -5.58 -16.13
CA ALA A 21 11.96 -4.38 -16.57
C ALA A 21 10.46 -4.63 -16.79
N ARG A 22 10.08 -5.81 -17.30
CA ARG A 22 8.67 -6.20 -17.49
C ARG A 22 7.96 -6.51 -16.17
N GLU A 23 8.63 -7.15 -15.20
CA GLU A 23 7.99 -7.64 -13.98
C GLU A 23 7.95 -6.60 -12.84
N ILE A 24 8.93 -5.68 -12.77
CA ILE A 24 9.03 -4.70 -11.68
C ILE A 24 7.74 -3.91 -11.46
N PRO A 25 7.05 -3.35 -12.48
CA PRO A 25 5.87 -2.52 -12.25
C PRO A 25 4.75 -3.27 -11.51
N ASP A 26 4.43 -4.49 -11.96
CA ASP A 26 3.39 -5.31 -11.34
C ASP A 26 3.77 -5.80 -9.95
N LYS A 27 5.04 -6.20 -9.75
CA LYS A 27 5.55 -6.60 -8.43
C LYS A 27 5.56 -5.43 -7.45
N THR A 28 5.90 -4.23 -7.91
CA THR A 28 5.86 -3.01 -7.10
C THR A 28 4.44 -2.67 -6.70
N ALA A 29 3.49 -2.77 -7.64
CA ALA A 29 2.09 -2.54 -7.36
C ALA A 29 1.48 -3.57 -6.38
N ALA A 30 1.89 -4.83 -6.48
CA ALA A 30 1.53 -5.86 -5.49
C ALA A 30 2.12 -5.54 -4.11
N GLY A 31 3.39 -5.16 -4.04
CA GLY A 31 4.03 -4.75 -2.78
C GLY A 31 3.36 -3.53 -2.15
N LEU A 32 2.98 -2.54 -2.95
CA LEU A 32 2.25 -1.36 -2.48
C LEU A 32 0.86 -1.72 -1.93
N TYR A 33 0.13 -2.62 -2.61
CA TYR A 33 -1.16 -3.10 -2.16
C TYR A 33 -1.06 -3.83 -0.82
N GLU A 34 -0.07 -4.71 -0.66
CA GLU A 34 0.19 -5.40 0.61
C GLU A 34 0.55 -4.43 1.75
N VAL A 35 1.34 -3.39 1.49
CA VAL A 35 1.63 -2.35 2.49
C VAL A 35 0.36 -1.62 2.89
N GLY A 36 -0.53 -1.33 1.94
CA GLY A 36 -1.86 -0.76 2.20
C GLY A 36 -2.71 -1.67 3.09
N GLU A 37 -2.79 -2.96 2.78
CA GLU A 37 -3.52 -3.96 3.60
C GLU A 37 -2.97 -4.06 5.03
N GLU A 38 -1.65 -4.00 5.21
CA GLU A 38 -1.01 -3.99 6.52
C GLU A 38 -1.36 -2.72 7.33
N ILE A 39 -1.36 -1.54 6.69
CA ILE A 39 -1.80 -0.28 7.31
C ILE A 39 -3.28 -0.37 7.69
N MET A 40 -4.13 -0.86 6.77
CA MET A 40 -5.57 -1.02 6.99
C MET A 40 -5.87 -2.00 8.12
N LYS A 41 -5.11 -3.10 8.21
CA LYS A 41 -5.19 -4.05 9.33
C LYS A 41 -4.89 -3.37 10.67
N ASN A 42 -3.84 -2.54 10.73
CA ASN A 42 -3.51 -1.77 11.93
C ASN A 42 -4.62 -0.75 12.26
N ALA A 43 -5.08 0.00 11.26
CA ALA A 43 -6.17 0.97 11.40
C ALA A 43 -7.41 0.32 12.03
N LYS A 44 -7.89 -0.78 11.43
CA LYS A 44 -9.02 -1.55 11.94
C LYS A 44 -8.78 -2.03 13.35
N ALA A 45 -7.62 -2.62 13.65
CA ALA A 45 -7.35 -3.22 14.97
C ALA A 45 -7.27 -2.17 16.09
N ASN A 46 -6.59 -1.04 15.85
CA ASN A 46 -6.11 -0.18 16.93
C ASN A 46 -6.65 1.26 16.90
N TYR A 47 -7.18 1.73 15.77
CA TYR A 47 -7.53 3.15 15.61
C TYR A 47 -9.02 3.38 15.34
N VAL A 48 -9.69 2.49 14.63
CA VAL A 48 -11.10 2.68 14.25
C VAL A 48 -12.04 2.45 15.44
N PRO A 49 -12.98 3.37 15.72
CA PRO A 49 -14.04 3.17 16.70
C PRO A 49 -14.88 1.90 16.47
N VAL A 50 -15.26 1.23 17.57
CA VAL A 50 -15.87 -0.12 17.53
C VAL A 50 -17.28 -0.15 18.12
N ASP A 51 -17.93 0.99 18.31
CA ASP A 51 -19.20 1.04 19.07
C ASP A 51 -20.25 0.06 18.51
N LEU A 52 -20.37 0.01 17.19
CA LEU A 52 -21.25 -0.92 16.47
C LEU A 52 -20.49 -1.87 15.52
N GLY A 53 -19.16 -1.72 15.42
CA GLY A 53 -18.30 -2.50 14.51
C GLY A 53 -18.47 -2.24 13.00
N ALA A 54 -19.58 -1.65 12.54
CA ALA A 54 -19.86 -1.41 11.13
C ALA A 54 -18.80 -0.53 10.44
N LEU A 55 -18.32 0.53 11.12
CA LEU A 55 -17.25 1.37 10.59
C LEU A 55 -15.96 0.58 10.40
N ARG A 56 -15.52 -0.19 11.40
CA ARG A 56 -14.36 -1.09 11.31
C ARG A 56 -14.50 -2.10 10.16
N ALA A 57 -15.68 -2.68 9.98
CA ALA A 57 -15.94 -3.64 8.92
C ALA A 57 -15.86 -3.01 7.52
N SER A 58 -16.20 -1.72 7.39
CA SER A 58 -16.23 -1.01 6.10
C SER A 58 -14.87 -0.66 5.50
N GLY A 59 -13.77 -0.84 6.24
CA GLY A 59 -12.44 -0.48 5.73
C GLY A 59 -12.04 -1.33 4.53
N TYR A 60 -11.49 -0.71 3.49
CA TYR A 60 -11.10 -1.38 2.25
C TYR A 60 -9.75 -0.87 1.75
N VAL A 61 -9.07 -1.72 0.98
CA VAL A 61 -7.93 -1.35 0.15
C VAL A 61 -8.24 -1.79 -1.27
N GLU A 62 -8.09 -0.90 -2.22
CA GLU A 62 -8.31 -1.17 -3.64
C GLU A 62 -7.08 -0.81 -4.45
N ARG A 63 -6.77 -1.64 -5.44
CA ARG A 63 -5.72 -1.39 -6.43
C ARG A 63 -6.39 -1.10 -7.77
N ARG A 64 -5.99 0.00 -8.41
CA ARG A 64 -6.37 0.33 -9.78
C ARG A 64 -5.19 0.81 -10.60
N GLN A 65 -5.36 0.82 -11.91
CA GLN A 65 -4.36 1.35 -12.85
C GLN A 65 -4.97 2.53 -13.60
N GLU A 66 -4.29 3.66 -13.58
CA GLU A 66 -4.71 4.91 -14.23
C GLU A 66 -3.52 5.49 -15.01
N GLY A 67 -3.68 5.66 -16.32
CA GLY A 67 -2.65 6.30 -17.16
C GLY A 67 -1.26 5.64 -17.10
N GLY A 68 -1.19 4.31 -16.91
CA GLY A 68 0.07 3.58 -16.75
C GLY A 68 0.66 3.62 -15.33
N THR A 69 0.00 4.29 -14.38
CA THR A 69 0.38 4.33 -12.96
C THR A 69 -0.51 3.40 -12.16
N PHE A 70 0.07 2.72 -11.17
CA PHE A 70 -0.70 1.96 -10.19
C PHE A 70 -1.04 2.82 -8.98
N ILE A 71 -2.31 2.82 -8.59
CA ILE A 71 -2.82 3.55 -7.43
C ILE A 71 -3.38 2.51 -6.45
N VAL A 72 -3.00 2.67 -5.18
CA VAL A 72 -3.59 1.94 -4.06
C VAL A 72 -4.37 2.94 -3.21
N GLU A 73 -5.68 2.74 -3.16
CA GLU A 73 -6.59 3.57 -2.37
C GLU A 73 -6.99 2.81 -1.10
N MET A 74 -7.08 3.54 0.01
CA MET A 74 -7.58 3.04 1.28
C MET A 74 -8.74 3.91 1.72
N GLY A 75 -9.81 3.31 2.23
CA GLY A 75 -10.97 4.07 2.66
C GLY A 75 -11.83 3.34 3.68
N PHE A 76 -12.84 4.06 4.17
CA PHE A 76 -13.84 3.59 5.11
C PHE A 76 -15.20 4.20 4.75
N GLY A 77 -16.27 3.60 5.26
CA GLY A 77 -17.62 4.14 5.20
C GLY A 77 -18.45 3.57 4.06
N GLY A 78 -17.94 3.46 2.83
CA GLY A 78 -18.74 3.01 1.68
C GLY A 78 -20.05 3.79 1.59
N SER A 79 -21.20 3.11 1.68
CA SER A 79 -22.54 3.74 1.74
C SER A 79 -22.74 4.69 2.94
N SER A 80 -21.93 4.55 3.98
CA SER A 80 -21.90 5.37 5.19
C SER A 80 -20.71 6.35 5.22
N ALA A 81 -20.17 6.76 4.07
CA ALA A 81 -19.08 7.73 3.98
C ALA A 81 -19.30 9.02 4.80
N PRO A 82 -20.52 9.62 4.86
CA PRO A 82 -20.74 10.81 5.70
C PRO A 82 -20.51 10.55 7.18
N TYR A 83 -20.95 9.38 7.69
CA TYR A 83 -20.70 8.98 9.08
C TYR A 83 -19.21 8.76 9.34
N ALA A 84 -18.52 8.06 8.43
CA ALA A 84 -17.08 7.82 8.53
C ALA A 84 -16.30 9.14 8.58
N LEU A 85 -16.64 10.12 7.73
CA LEU A 85 -15.99 11.44 7.72
C LEU A 85 -16.15 12.16 9.07
N ILE A 86 -17.36 12.20 9.63
CA ILE A 86 -17.61 12.85 10.93
C ILE A 86 -16.79 12.17 12.03
N GLN A 87 -16.75 10.83 12.03
CA GLN A 87 -15.94 10.06 12.99
C GLN A 87 -14.44 10.27 12.81
N HIS A 88 -13.97 10.51 11.58
CA HIS A 88 -12.56 10.74 11.29
C HIS A 88 -12.10 12.13 11.74
N GLU A 89 -12.93 13.16 11.59
CA GLU A 89 -12.52 14.56 11.79
C GLU A 89 -12.89 15.13 13.16
N ASN A 90 -13.93 14.61 13.82
CA ASN A 90 -14.36 15.18 15.10
C ASN A 90 -13.46 14.76 16.26
N MET A 91 -12.52 15.65 16.60
CA MET A 91 -11.57 15.46 17.69
C MET A 91 -12.19 15.40 19.09
N SER A 92 -13.47 15.79 19.24
CA SER A 92 -14.18 15.75 20.53
C SER A 92 -14.86 14.41 20.81
N PHE A 93 -14.86 13.47 19.87
CA PHE A 93 -15.43 12.15 20.11
C PHE A 93 -14.54 11.32 21.03
N ASN A 94 -15.16 10.77 22.08
CA ASN A 94 -14.49 9.92 23.05
C ASN A 94 -15.06 8.50 22.94
N HIS A 95 -14.26 7.62 22.34
CA HIS A 95 -14.61 6.23 22.10
C HIS A 95 -13.88 5.36 23.12
N THR A 96 -14.52 4.29 23.61
CA THR A 96 -13.85 3.33 24.50
C THR A 96 -12.67 2.64 23.80
N THR A 97 -12.72 2.53 22.47
CA THR A 97 -11.66 1.95 21.63
C THR A 97 -11.51 2.79 20.37
N GLY A 98 -10.28 3.09 19.98
CA GLY A 98 -10.01 3.89 18.79
C GLY A 98 -10.30 5.38 19.00
N GLY A 99 -10.40 6.13 17.91
CA GLY A 99 -10.60 7.57 17.97
C GLY A 99 -10.63 8.24 16.60
N PRO A 100 -10.68 9.58 16.57
CA PRO A 100 -10.55 10.35 15.34
C PRO A 100 -9.20 10.10 14.66
N LYS A 101 -9.11 10.50 13.39
CA LYS A 101 -7.94 10.33 12.53
C LYS A 101 -7.50 8.87 12.37
N TYR A 102 -8.47 7.96 12.34
CA TYR A 102 -8.22 6.52 12.41
C TYR A 102 -7.56 5.90 11.18
N LEU A 103 -7.56 6.59 10.03
CA LEU A 103 -6.79 6.17 8.84
C LEU A 103 -5.51 7.00 8.70
N GLU A 104 -5.57 8.31 8.99
CA GLU A 104 -4.41 9.20 8.92
C GLU A 104 -3.28 8.76 9.87
N ARG A 105 -3.59 8.48 11.13
CA ARG A 105 -2.59 8.09 12.15
C ARG A 105 -1.75 6.87 11.74
N PRO A 106 -2.34 5.71 11.41
CA PRO A 106 -1.56 4.54 11.01
C PRO A 106 -0.83 4.74 9.66
N VAL A 107 -1.32 5.61 8.78
CA VAL A 107 -0.57 6.01 7.58
C VAL A 107 0.66 6.83 7.95
N MET A 108 0.51 7.84 8.81
CA MET A 108 1.60 8.72 9.22
C MET A 108 2.69 7.97 10.00
N GLU A 109 2.31 7.03 10.86
CA GLU A 109 3.26 6.13 11.54
C GLU A 109 4.12 5.33 10.57
N ARG A 110 3.60 5.05 9.37
CA ARG A 110 4.27 4.26 8.34
C ARG A 110 4.87 5.09 7.21
N ALA A 111 4.57 6.38 7.12
CA ALA A 111 4.92 7.22 5.97
C ALA A 111 6.42 7.17 5.62
N GLY A 112 7.29 7.17 6.63
CA GLY A 112 8.74 7.07 6.44
C GLY A 112 9.27 5.69 6.04
N SER A 113 8.48 4.62 6.17
CA SER A 113 8.90 3.25 5.82
C SER A 113 8.26 2.69 4.56
N ILE A 114 7.17 3.27 4.04
CA ILE A 114 6.41 2.74 2.90
C ILE A 114 7.33 2.35 1.73
N GLY A 115 8.22 3.25 1.28
CA GLY A 115 9.09 2.94 0.14
C GLY A 115 10.02 1.74 0.37
N ARG A 116 10.58 1.63 1.57
CA ARG A 116 11.42 0.49 1.99
C ARG A 116 10.60 -0.80 2.11
N ASP A 117 9.41 -0.72 2.69
CA ASP A 117 8.54 -1.88 2.90
C ASP A 117 8.03 -2.43 1.56
N VAL A 118 7.71 -1.56 0.60
CA VAL A 118 7.41 -1.95 -0.78
C VAL A 118 8.62 -2.61 -1.44
N ALA A 119 9.81 -2.01 -1.34
CA ALA A 119 11.02 -2.59 -1.92
C ALA A 119 11.32 -4.00 -1.38
N ASN A 120 11.11 -4.24 -0.08
CA ASN A 120 11.28 -5.56 0.54
C ASN A 120 10.29 -6.63 0.03
N LYS A 121 9.14 -6.21 -0.50
CA LYS A 121 8.11 -7.08 -1.06
C LYS A 121 8.33 -7.37 -2.55
N VAL A 122 9.11 -6.55 -3.26
CA VAL A 122 9.46 -6.80 -4.66
C VAL A 122 10.50 -7.90 -4.74
N ARG A 123 10.09 -9.08 -5.21
CA ARG A 123 10.98 -10.22 -5.50
C ARG A 123 10.86 -10.62 -6.97
N ILE A 124 12.01 -10.73 -7.63
CA ILE A 124 12.12 -11.22 -9.00
C ILE A 124 12.84 -12.56 -8.92
N THR A 125 12.15 -13.62 -9.35
CA THR A 125 12.64 -15.02 -9.40
C THR A 125 12.83 -15.43 -10.84
#